data_AF-I3E3G8-F1
#
_entry.id   AF-I3E3G8-F1
#
_cell.length_a   1.000
_cell.length_b   1.000
_cell.length_c   1.000
_cell.angle_alpha   90.00
_cell.angle_beta   90.00
_cell.angle_gamma   90.00
#
_symmetry.space_group_name_H-M   'P 1'
#
loop_
_entity.id
_entity.type
_entity.pdbx_description
1 polymer ?
#
loop_
_entity_poly.entity_id
_entity_poly.type
_entity_poly.pdbx_seq_one_letter_code
_entity_poly.pdbx_strand_id
1 'polypeptide(L)' 'MKVVTEGYGKRSFTAVGASGYEMKMDATEAYGGEGKGVTPTEMLLASLAGCIGID' A
#
# COMPACT_ATOMS: atom_id res chain seq x y z
N MET A 1 -12.35 -6.62 -9.17
CA MET A 1 -10.88 -6.47 -9.31
C MET A 1 -10.21 -7.46 -8.36
N LYS A 2 -9.20 -8.21 -8.81
CA LYS A 2 -8.36 -9.03 -7.91
C LYS A 2 -7.08 -8.27 -7.58
N VAL A 3 -6.74 -8.19 -6.31
CA VAL A 3 -5.45 -7.70 -5.81
C VAL A 3 -4.86 -8.81 -4.95
N VAL A 4 -3.61 -9.18 -5.22
CA VAL A 4 -2.87 -10.14 -4.40
C VAL A 4 -1.91 -9.36 -3.54
N THR A 5 -1.90 -9.65 -2.23
CA THR A 5 -1.05 -8.98 -1.26
C THR A 5 -0.21 -10.00 -0.53
N GLU A 6 1.10 -9.77 -0.50
CA GLU A 6 2.07 -10.56 0.25
C GLU A 6 2.63 -9.73 1.41
N GLY A 7 2.78 -10.36 2.57
CA GLY A 7 3.41 -9.76 3.75
C GLY A 7 4.81 -10.31 3.97
N TYR A 8 5.77 -9.45 4.30
CA TYR A 8 7.19 -9.80 4.44
C TYR A 8 7.70 -9.74 5.88
N GLY A 9 6.78 -9.71 6.85
CA GLY A 9 7.12 -9.42 8.25
C GLY A 9 7.39 -7.93 8.47
N LYS A 10 7.65 -7.55 9.73
CA LYS A 10 7.87 -6.14 10.14
C LYS A 10 6.86 -5.16 9.53
N ARG A 11 5.59 -5.59 9.38
CA ARG A 11 4.50 -4.76 8.81
C ARG A 11 4.79 -4.18 7.41
N SER A 12 5.60 -4.86 6.62
CA SER A 12 5.82 -4.58 5.21
C SER A 12 4.92 -5.44 4.33
N PHE A 13 4.36 -4.84 3.29
CA PHE A 13 3.43 -5.47 2.35
C PHE A 13 3.73 -5.04 0.91
N THR A 14 3.56 -5.96 -0.04
CA THR A 14 3.54 -5.63 -1.49
C THR A 14 2.23 -6.17 -2.06
N ALA A 15 1.51 -5.32 -2.78
CA ALA A 15 0.30 -5.69 -3.49
C ALA A 15 0.47 -5.55 -5.00
N VAL A 16 -0.12 -6.45 -5.78
CA VAL A 16 -0.13 -6.42 -7.25
C VAL A 16 -1.55 -6.64 -7.75
N GLY A 17 -2.02 -5.74 -8.61
CA GLY A 17 -3.31 -5.81 -9.29
C GLY A 17 -3.19 -6.24 -10.76
N ALA A 18 -4.29 -6.18 -11.50
CA ALA A 18 -4.34 -6.57 -12.92
C ALA A 18 -3.42 -5.71 -13.83
N SER A 19 -3.02 -4.52 -13.39
CA SER A 19 -2.09 -3.65 -14.12
C SER A 19 -0.63 -4.11 -14.06
N GLY A 20 -0.29 -5.04 -13.16
CA GLY A 20 1.07 -5.54 -12.96
C GLY A 20 2.00 -4.60 -12.17
N TYR A 21 1.55 -3.40 -11.78
CA TYR A 21 2.36 -2.50 -10.96
C TYR A 21 2.37 -2.92 -9.49
N GLU A 22 3.55 -2.89 -8.89
CA GLU A 22 3.75 -3.14 -7.46
C GLU A 22 3.33 -1.93 -6.62
N MET A 23 2.61 -2.22 -5.55
CA MET A 23 2.21 -1.27 -4.50
C MET A 23 2.89 -1.68 -3.20
N LYS A 24 4.02 -1.03 -2.89
CA LYS A 24 4.82 -1.30 -1.68
C LYS A 24 4.36 -0.42 -0.53
N MET A 25 4.09 -1.05 0.60
CA MET A 25 3.68 -0.39 1.82
C MET A 25 4.52 -0.86 3.00
N ASP A 26 4.72 0.04 3.96
CA ASP A 26 5.38 -0.26 5.22
C ASP A 26 4.79 0.59 6.33
N ALA A 27 4.74 0.04 7.55
CA ALA A 27 4.42 0.86 8.70
C ALA A 27 5.61 1.74 9.06
N THR A 28 5.36 2.84 9.75
CA THR A 28 6.45 3.65 10.32
C THR A 28 7.11 2.89 11.48
N GLU A 29 8.32 3.32 11.86
CA GLU A 29 9.04 2.76 13.01
C GLU A 29 8.21 2.81 14.31
N ALA A 30 7.41 3.88 14.50
CA ALA A 30 6.54 4.05 15.66
C ALA A 30 5.48 2.94 15.79
N TYR A 31 5.10 2.33 14.66
CA TYR A 31 4.19 1.19 14.62
C TYR A 31 4.92 -0.13 14.38
N GLY A 32 6.25 -0.15 14.50
CA GLY A 32 7.08 -1.35 14.34
C GLY A 32 7.17 -1.84 12.90
N GLY A 33 7.14 -0.93 11.93
CA GLY A 33 7.63 -1.16 10.57
C GLY A 33 9.03 -0.61 10.35
N GLU A 34 9.53 -0.65 9.12
CA GLU A 34 10.86 -0.15 8.76
C GLU A 34 10.81 1.20 8.02
N GLY A 35 9.61 1.75 7.77
CA GLY A 35 9.44 3.03 7.07
C GLY A 35 9.96 3.03 5.62
N LYS A 36 10.03 1.86 4.97
CA LYS A 36 10.57 1.72 3.59
C LYS A 36 9.51 1.85 2.49
N GLY A 37 8.34 2.40 2.81
CA GLY A 37 7.24 2.58 1.87
C GLY A 37 6.19 3.52 2.43
N VAL A 38 5.16 3.83 1.62
CA VAL A 38 3.99 4.55 2.11
C VAL A 38 3.24 3.70 3.12
N THR A 39 2.65 4.31 4.11
CA THR A 39 1.79 3.57 5.03
C THR A 39 0.54 3.07 4.31
N PRO A 40 -0.05 1.94 4.73
CA PRO A 40 -1.32 1.48 4.17
C PRO A 40 -2.42 2.56 4.23
N THR A 41 -2.40 3.42 5.26
CA THR A 41 -3.35 4.52 5.41
C THR A 41 -3.12 5.64 4.39
N GLU A 42 -1.87 6.05 4.15
CA GLU A 42 -1.55 7.02 3.08
C GLU A 42 -1.97 6.48 1.71
N MET A 43 -1.69 5.22 1.44
CA MET A 43 -2.06 4.59 0.18
C MET A 43 -3.59 4.53 0.00
N LEU A 44 -4.34 4.20 1.05
CA LEU A 44 -5.80 4.20 1.03
C LEU A 44 -6.36 5.60 0.71
N LEU A 45 -5.88 6.64 1.40
CA LEU A 45 -6.33 8.01 1.19
C LEU A 45 -6.00 8.51 -0.22
N ALA A 46 -4.80 8.22 -0.73
CA ALA A 46 -4.41 8.56 -2.10
C ALA A 46 -5.31 7.87 -3.14
N SER A 47 -5.63 6.58 -2.94
CA SER A 47 -6.52 5.84 -3.84
C SER A 47 -7.93 6.42 -3.86
N LEU A 48 -8.48 6.76 -2.69
CA LEU A 48 -9.80 7.39 -2.56
C LEU A 48 -9.85 8.75 -3.27
N ALA A 49 -8.83 9.60 -3.05
CA ALA A 49 -8.72 10.89 -3.71
C ALA A 49 -8.64 10.74 -5.24
N GLY A 50 -7.90 9.73 -5.73
CA GLY A 50 -7.83 9.41 -7.15
C GLY A 50 -9.17 9.01 -7.75
N CYS A 51 -9.96 8.19 -7.04
CA CYS A 51 -11.32 7.85 -7.47
C CYS A 51 -12.23 9.08 -7.56
N ILE A 52 -12.17 9.98 -6.58
CA ILE A 52 -12.97 11.22 -6.56
C ILE A 52 -12.55 12.18 -7.68
N GLY A 53 -11.27 12.27 -8.00
CA GLY A 53 -10.75 13.21 -9.00
C GLY A 53 -10.89 12.77 -10.46
N ILE A 54 -11.18 11.49 -10.71
CA ILE A 54 -11.33 10.91 -12.06
C ILE A 54 -12.81 10.69 -12.43
N ASP A 55 -13.73 10.74 -11.47
CA ASP A 55 -15.18 10.62 -11.68
C ASP A 55 -15.74 11.72 -12.61
#